data_AF-A0A5C7II96-F1
#
_entry.id   AF-A0A5C7II96-F1
#
_cell.length_a   1.000
_cell.length_b   1.000
_cell.length_c   1.000
_cell.angle_alpha   90.00
_cell.angle_beta   90.00
_cell.angle_gamma   90.00
#
_symmetry.space_group_name_H-M   'P 1'
#
loop_
_entity.id
_entity.type
_entity.pdbx_description
1 polymer ?
#
loop_
_entity_poly.entity_id
_entity_poly.type
_entity_poly.pdbx_seq_one_letter_code
_entity_poly.pdbx_strand_id
1 'polypeptide(L)'
;METRVFPLLSSFLSIIFLATSQASDLHIPHQIHLLRPQSGAHGHDIPGLSCLSWRLSVETHNLVGWKTVPQQCENYVGHYMLGKQYRDDSKAVVNEALLYAQSLKVAGDGKEIWVFDIDETTLSNLPYFAKHGFGTEPYNATTFNEWVMEGKGLALPETLKLYQKVLSLGIKIVFLTGRTESQRSVTATNLKKVGFHTWEKLILRGPSYTGKPAVAYKSNERKIFEKNGYRIIGNIGDQWSDILGTNTGNRTFKLPDPLYYVGKQCRKYVGHYMLGQQYRDDSKAVINEALLYAQSLKLIGDGKEIWVFDIDKTTLSNLPYFAKHGFGTKPYNATIINGWVMERKAAALPESLKLYKKLLPLKIKVVFLTGRAEEQRIVTTNNLKKFGFHTWEKLILK
;
A
#
# COMPACT_ATOMS: atom_id res chain seq x y z
N MET A 1 39.99 -80.35 -34.81
CA MET A 1 40.12 -79.10 -35.60
C MET A 1 38.96 -78.20 -35.17
N GLU A 2 39.28 -76.94 -34.91
CA GLU A 2 38.50 -75.95 -34.16
C GLU A 2 37.09 -75.71 -34.69
N THR A 3 36.16 -75.38 -33.79
CA THR A 3 35.36 -74.15 -33.87
C THR A 3 34.79 -73.83 -32.48
N ARG A 4 35.20 -72.68 -31.94
CA ARG A 4 34.67 -72.08 -30.71
C ARG A 4 33.38 -71.30 -31.03
N VAL A 5 32.37 -71.40 -30.17
CA VAL A 5 31.34 -70.36 -29.98
C VAL A 5 31.13 -70.17 -28.48
N PHE A 6 31.46 -68.97 -28.00
CA PHE A 6 31.20 -68.50 -26.64
C PHE A 6 29.75 -68.00 -26.51
N PRO A 7 29.08 -68.14 -25.34
CA PRO A 7 27.74 -67.63 -25.13
C PRO A 7 27.74 -66.13 -24.79
N LEU A 8 26.70 -65.44 -25.26
CA LEU A 8 26.40 -64.05 -24.95
C LEU A 8 26.29 -63.81 -23.44
N LEU A 9 27.14 -62.92 -22.90
CA LEU A 9 26.91 -62.27 -21.62
C LEU A 9 26.11 -60.99 -21.86
N SER A 10 24.90 -60.93 -21.31
CA SER A 10 24.04 -59.75 -21.28
C SER A 10 24.61 -58.71 -20.30
N SER A 11 25.22 -57.65 -20.82
CA SER A 11 25.67 -56.50 -20.02
C SER A 11 24.47 -55.63 -19.62
N PHE A 12 24.03 -55.72 -18.36
CA PHE A 12 23.19 -54.70 -17.72
C PHE A 12 24.06 -53.48 -17.39
N LEU A 13 23.94 -52.40 -18.17
CA LEU A 13 24.55 -51.12 -17.87
C LEU A 13 23.60 -50.32 -16.96
N SER A 14 23.82 -50.38 -15.65
CA SER A 14 23.12 -49.53 -14.68
C SER A 14 23.62 -48.09 -14.80
N ILE A 15 22.83 -47.22 -15.46
CA ILE A 15 23.10 -45.78 -15.51
C ILE A 15 22.68 -45.19 -14.15
N ILE A 16 23.65 -44.99 -13.26
CA ILE A 16 23.48 -44.19 -12.04
C ILE A 16 23.53 -42.72 -12.46
N PHE A 17 22.38 -42.06 -12.58
CA PHE A 17 22.30 -40.61 -12.63
C PHE A 17 22.62 -40.07 -11.23
N LEU A 18 23.88 -39.74 -10.98
CA LEU A 18 24.27 -38.84 -9.89
C LEU A 18 23.71 -37.45 -10.23
N ALA A 19 22.53 -37.14 -9.70
CA ALA A 19 22.04 -35.78 -9.65
C ALA A 19 22.96 -34.97 -8.73
N THR A 20 23.97 -34.32 -9.32
CA THR A 20 24.73 -33.29 -8.63
C THR A 20 23.77 -32.12 -8.41
N SER A 21 23.26 -31.99 -7.19
CA SER A 21 22.64 -30.74 -6.75
C SER A 21 23.74 -29.69 -6.68
N GLN A 22 23.98 -28.98 -7.79
CA GLN A 22 24.61 -27.69 -7.70
C GLN A 22 23.64 -26.81 -6.91
N ALA A 23 23.94 -26.61 -5.62
CA ALA A 23 23.45 -25.46 -4.91
C ALA A 23 23.99 -24.25 -5.67
N SER A 24 23.18 -23.73 -6.59
CA SER A 24 23.36 -22.37 -7.08
C SER A 24 23.10 -21.47 -5.89
N ASP A 25 24.18 -21.16 -5.17
CA ASP A 25 24.25 -20.04 -4.25
C ASP A 25 23.73 -18.84 -5.05
N LEU A 26 22.47 -18.47 -4.80
CA LEU A 26 21.92 -17.22 -5.29
C LEU A 26 22.65 -16.15 -4.50
N HIS A 27 23.84 -15.81 -4.96
CA HIS A 27 24.66 -14.74 -4.43
C HIS A 27 23.88 -13.46 -4.74
N ILE A 28 22.95 -13.10 -3.84
CA ILE A 28 22.33 -11.78 -3.84
C ILE A 28 23.52 -10.85 -3.64
N PRO A 29 23.92 -10.06 -4.65
CA PRO A 29 25.00 -9.12 -4.47
C PRO A 29 24.54 -8.23 -3.31
N HIS A 30 25.30 -8.19 -2.22
CA HIS A 30 25.04 -7.28 -1.08
C HIS A 30 25.40 -5.84 -1.48
N GLN A 31 25.14 -5.48 -2.74
CA GLN A 31 25.40 -4.19 -3.31
C GLN A 31 24.28 -3.27 -2.81
N ILE A 32 24.61 -2.49 -1.77
CA ILE A 32 23.77 -1.38 -1.33
C ILE A 32 23.66 -0.42 -2.52
N HIS A 33 22.51 -0.46 -3.21
CA HIS A 33 22.18 0.57 -4.18
C HIS A 33 21.90 1.85 -3.39
N LEU A 34 22.88 2.75 -3.31
CA LEU A 34 22.68 4.09 -2.79
C LEU A 34 21.46 4.72 -3.48
N LEU A 35 20.55 5.31 -2.70
CA LEU A 35 19.43 6.12 -3.21
C LEU A 35 20.02 7.27 -4.04
N ARG A 36 20.17 7.08 -5.35
CA ARG A 36 20.66 8.13 -6.25
C ARG A 36 19.61 9.25 -6.28
N PRO A 37 19.98 10.51 -6.00
CA PRO A 37 19.09 11.65 -6.24
C PRO A 37 18.72 11.70 -7.72
N GLN A 38 17.43 11.81 -8.03
CA GLN A 38 16.96 12.03 -9.41
C GLN A 38 17.36 13.42 -9.97
N SER A 39 17.89 14.30 -9.14
CA SER A 39 18.33 15.64 -9.55
C SER A 39 19.78 15.63 -10.03
N GLY A 40 19.97 15.26 -11.30
CA GLY A 40 21.22 15.45 -12.04
C GLY A 40 20.98 15.19 -13.51
N ALA A 41 21.56 15.99 -14.40
CA ALA A 41 21.39 15.92 -15.86
C ALA A 41 21.89 14.60 -16.53
N HIS A 42 22.19 13.57 -15.74
CA HIS A 42 22.81 12.30 -16.14
C HIS A 42 22.15 11.07 -15.48
N GLY A 43 21.02 11.22 -14.79
CA GLY A 43 20.21 10.09 -14.34
C GLY A 43 19.16 9.76 -15.40
N HIS A 44 19.38 8.73 -16.22
CA HIS A 44 18.29 8.21 -17.03
C HIS A 44 17.18 7.70 -16.09
N ASP A 45 15.95 8.15 -16.30
CA ASP A 45 14.78 7.53 -15.68
C ASP A 45 14.82 6.03 -15.99
N ILE A 46 14.80 5.18 -14.96
CA ILE A 46 14.66 3.73 -15.18
C ILE A 46 13.23 3.50 -15.67
N PRO A 47 13.03 3.08 -16.94
CA PRO A 47 11.69 2.89 -17.46
C PRO A 47 10.93 1.86 -16.61
N GLY A 48 9.72 2.21 -16.15
CA GLY A 48 8.87 1.34 -15.32
C GLY A 48 9.03 1.46 -13.81
N LEU A 49 10.13 2.04 -13.29
CA LEU A 49 10.32 2.25 -11.85
C LEU A 49 9.35 3.30 -11.28
N SER A 50 8.94 4.25 -12.13
CA SER A 50 7.87 5.20 -11.86
C SER A 50 6.49 4.53 -11.71
N CYS A 51 6.22 3.46 -12.48
CA CYS A 51 4.95 2.73 -12.42
C CYS A 51 4.86 1.79 -11.21
N LEU A 52 5.99 1.19 -10.80
CA LEU A 52 6.12 0.50 -9.51
C LEU A 52 5.84 1.43 -8.33
N SER A 53 6.49 2.59 -8.32
CA SER A 53 6.33 3.61 -7.28
C SER A 53 4.92 4.21 -7.29
N TRP A 54 4.33 4.39 -8.47
CA TRP A 54 2.95 4.80 -8.63
C TRP A 54 1.99 3.77 -8.04
N ARG A 55 2.11 2.49 -8.39
CA ARG A 55 1.28 1.41 -7.82
C ARG A 55 1.41 1.38 -6.30
N LEU A 56 2.64 1.41 -5.78
CA LEU A 56 2.87 1.46 -4.34
C LEU A 56 2.13 2.65 -3.71
N SER A 57 2.22 3.83 -4.32
CA SER A 57 1.56 5.04 -3.83
C SER A 57 0.03 4.92 -3.86
N VAL A 58 -0.54 4.25 -4.86
CA VAL A 58 -1.97 3.93 -4.91
C VAL A 58 -2.34 2.97 -3.77
N GLU A 59 -1.61 1.87 -3.64
CA GLU A 59 -1.90 0.81 -2.67
C GLU A 59 -1.80 1.29 -1.23
N THR A 60 -0.79 2.12 -0.91
CA THR A 60 -0.59 2.67 0.43
C THR A 60 -1.40 3.93 0.71
N HIS A 61 -2.38 4.26 -0.15
CA HIS A 61 -3.24 5.44 0.01
C HIS A 61 -2.51 6.79 -0.02
N ASN A 62 -1.30 6.86 -0.57
CA ASN A 62 -0.54 8.11 -0.74
C ASN A 62 -1.01 8.89 -1.98
N LEU A 63 -1.44 8.19 -3.03
CA LEU A 63 -2.02 8.77 -4.23
C LEU A 63 -3.53 8.49 -4.25
N VAL A 64 -4.33 9.55 -4.05
CA VAL A 64 -5.79 9.46 -3.92
C VAL A 64 -6.52 10.31 -4.95
N GLY A 65 -7.69 9.84 -5.41
CA GLY A 65 -8.54 10.57 -6.35
C GLY A 65 -7.92 10.73 -7.75
N TRP A 66 -7.05 9.81 -8.14
CA TRP A 66 -6.61 9.66 -9.52
C TRP A 66 -7.76 9.16 -10.39
N LYS A 67 -7.70 9.45 -11.70
CA LYS A 67 -8.83 9.22 -12.63
C LYS A 67 -8.64 7.98 -13.49
N THR A 68 -7.43 7.78 -13.96
CA THR A 68 -7.01 6.65 -14.80
C THR A 68 -5.58 6.28 -14.44
N VAL A 69 -5.19 5.04 -14.76
CA VAL A 69 -3.80 4.62 -14.77
C VAL A 69 -3.02 5.54 -15.73
N PRO A 70 -1.80 6.01 -15.39
CA PRO A 70 -0.98 6.76 -16.32
C PRO A 70 -0.76 5.96 -17.60
N GLN A 71 -0.92 6.59 -18.77
CA GLN A 71 -0.84 5.89 -20.06
C GLN A 71 0.45 5.07 -20.22
N GLN A 72 1.58 5.61 -19.76
CA GLN A 72 2.88 4.95 -19.80
C GLN A 72 2.98 3.70 -18.90
N CYS A 73 2.01 3.49 -17.99
CA CYS A 73 1.97 2.37 -17.06
C CYS A 73 1.02 1.24 -17.48
N GLU A 74 0.35 1.34 -18.63
CA GLU A 74 -0.57 0.31 -19.14
C GLU A 74 0.04 -1.10 -19.12
N ASN A 75 1.17 -1.27 -19.81
CA ASN A 75 1.86 -2.55 -19.93
C ASN A 75 2.32 -3.07 -18.56
N TYR A 76 2.76 -2.17 -17.68
CA TYR A 76 3.17 -2.54 -16.33
C TYR A 76 1.99 -3.04 -15.50
N VAL A 77 0.85 -2.33 -15.52
CA VAL A 77 -0.36 -2.74 -14.78
C VAL A 77 -0.92 -4.04 -15.36
N GLY A 78 -0.99 -4.17 -16.68
CA GLY A 78 -1.40 -5.40 -17.34
C GLY A 78 -0.51 -6.60 -16.96
N HIS A 79 0.81 -6.43 -17.00
CA HIS A 79 1.75 -7.47 -16.57
C HIS A 79 1.60 -7.81 -15.08
N TYR A 80 1.39 -6.82 -14.22
CA TYR A 80 1.15 -7.05 -12.80
C TYR A 80 -0.13 -7.88 -12.58
N MET A 81 -1.26 -7.45 -13.15
CA MET A 81 -2.58 -8.06 -12.94
C MET A 81 -2.71 -9.46 -13.55
N LEU A 82 -2.07 -9.70 -14.70
CA LEU A 82 -2.04 -11.03 -15.34
C LEU A 82 -0.96 -11.94 -14.74
N GLY A 83 0.05 -11.36 -14.08
CA GLY A 83 1.26 -12.04 -13.66
C GLY A 83 1.21 -12.70 -12.29
N LYS A 84 2.36 -13.26 -11.90
CA LYS A 84 2.54 -13.93 -10.60
C LYS A 84 2.49 -12.95 -9.42
N GLN A 85 2.98 -11.72 -9.59
CA GLN A 85 3.11 -10.77 -8.48
C GLN A 85 1.74 -10.39 -7.89
N TYR A 86 0.71 -10.14 -8.69
CA TYR A 86 -0.65 -9.90 -8.16
C TYR A 86 -1.13 -11.08 -7.31
N ARG A 87 -0.90 -12.31 -7.77
CA ARG A 87 -1.27 -13.53 -7.03
C ARG A 87 -0.51 -13.66 -5.72
N ASP A 88 0.80 -13.36 -5.72
CA ASP A 88 1.62 -13.40 -4.51
C ASP A 88 1.19 -12.31 -3.51
N ASP A 89 0.91 -11.10 -3.98
CA ASP A 89 0.42 -9.99 -3.16
C ASP A 89 -0.96 -10.32 -2.54
N SER A 90 -1.92 -10.82 -3.36
CA SER A 90 -3.22 -11.29 -2.86
C SER A 90 -3.07 -12.42 -1.84
N LYS A 91 -2.15 -13.36 -2.10
CA LYS A 91 -1.87 -14.48 -1.19
C LYS A 91 -1.29 -13.99 0.14
N ALA A 92 -0.40 -13.00 0.12
CA ALA A 92 0.15 -12.42 1.35
C ALA A 92 -0.94 -11.81 2.24
N VAL A 93 -1.84 -11.00 1.65
CA VAL A 93 -2.97 -10.40 2.35
C VAL A 93 -3.92 -11.45 2.89
N VAL A 94 -4.26 -12.45 2.07
CA VAL A 94 -5.17 -13.53 2.45
C VAL A 94 -4.56 -14.43 3.53
N ASN A 95 -3.26 -14.71 3.49
CA ASN A 95 -2.59 -15.49 4.53
C ASN A 95 -2.69 -14.79 5.89
N GLU A 96 -2.49 -13.47 5.94
CA GLU A 96 -2.71 -12.68 7.16
C GLU A 96 -4.16 -12.76 7.65
N ALA A 97 -5.12 -12.70 6.73
CA ALA A 97 -6.53 -12.85 7.04
C ALA A 97 -6.87 -14.26 7.56
N LEU A 98 -6.28 -15.30 6.98
CA LEU A 98 -6.45 -16.69 7.39
C LEU A 98 -5.89 -16.93 8.78
N LEU A 99 -4.65 -16.49 9.04
CA LEU A 99 -4.01 -16.59 10.36
C LEU A 99 -4.82 -15.86 11.42
N TYR A 100 -5.28 -14.65 11.10
CA TYR A 100 -6.16 -13.89 11.98
C TYR A 100 -7.46 -14.66 12.26
N ALA A 101 -8.19 -15.08 11.22
CA ALA A 101 -9.45 -15.80 11.36
C ALA A 101 -9.30 -17.05 12.24
N GLN A 102 -8.23 -17.82 12.05
CA GLN A 102 -7.94 -19.04 12.80
C GLN A 102 -7.63 -18.79 14.29
N SER A 103 -7.11 -17.61 14.62
CA SER A 103 -6.81 -17.22 16.01
C SER A 103 -8.03 -16.73 16.80
N LEU A 104 -9.15 -16.48 16.12
CA LEU A 104 -10.36 -15.96 16.76
C LEU A 104 -11.05 -17.03 17.61
N LYS A 105 -11.50 -16.62 18.80
CA LYS A 105 -12.44 -17.37 19.61
C LYS A 105 -13.86 -16.87 19.28
N VAL A 106 -14.57 -17.62 18.44
CA VAL A 106 -15.96 -17.32 18.07
C VAL A 106 -16.86 -17.61 19.29
N ALA A 107 -17.77 -16.69 19.62
CA ALA A 107 -18.61 -16.81 20.82
C ALA A 107 -19.70 -17.89 20.71
N GLY A 108 -20.02 -18.33 19.48
CA GLY A 108 -21.00 -19.38 19.22
C GLY A 108 -22.47 -18.91 19.23
N ASP A 109 -22.73 -17.61 19.40
CA ASP A 109 -24.07 -17.01 19.35
C ASP A 109 -24.54 -16.70 17.91
N GLY A 110 -23.71 -16.98 16.91
CA GLY A 110 -23.99 -16.75 15.49
C GLY A 110 -24.03 -15.27 15.09
N LYS A 111 -23.36 -14.39 15.84
CA LYS A 111 -23.32 -12.94 15.57
C LYS A 111 -22.01 -12.45 14.94
N GLU A 112 -20.98 -13.29 14.83
CA GLU A 112 -19.77 -12.95 14.09
C GLU A 112 -20.01 -12.94 12.59
N ILE A 113 -19.67 -11.81 11.95
CA ILE A 113 -19.69 -11.67 10.49
C ILE A 113 -18.33 -11.27 9.94
N TRP A 114 -18.05 -11.74 8.72
CA TRP A 114 -16.96 -11.28 7.88
C TRP A 114 -17.53 -10.59 6.64
N VAL A 115 -17.09 -9.36 6.39
CA VAL A 115 -17.54 -8.56 5.25
C VAL A 115 -16.56 -8.70 4.10
N PHE A 116 -17.07 -9.01 2.92
CA PHE A 116 -16.32 -9.08 1.66
C PHE A 116 -16.89 -8.06 0.67
N ASP A 117 -16.04 -7.25 0.05
CA ASP A 117 -16.40 -6.59 -1.21
C ASP A 117 -16.53 -7.62 -2.36
N ILE A 118 -17.10 -7.22 -3.50
CA ILE A 118 -17.27 -8.08 -4.67
C ILE A 118 -16.25 -7.81 -5.78
N ASP A 119 -16.22 -6.62 -6.36
CA ASP A 119 -15.48 -6.35 -7.59
C ASP A 119 -13.99 -6.21 -7.27
N GLU A 120 -13.10 -6.93 -7.97
CA GLU A 120 -11.66 -7.02 -7.67
C GLU A 120 -11.31 -7.54 -6.24
N THR A 121 -12.32 -7.99 -5.48
CA THR A 121 -12.16 -8.65 -4.18
C THR A 121 -12.56 -10.13 -4.23
N THR A 122 -13.77 -10.45 -4.69
CA THR A 122 -14.27 -11.84 -4.84
C THR A 122 -14.41 -12.25 -6.29
N LEU A 123 -14.89 -11.33 -7.14
CA LEU A 123 -15.05 -11.48 -8.57
C LEU A 123 -14.05 -10.57 -9.29
N SER A 124 -13.26 -11.15 -10.17
CA SER A 124 -12.38 -10.40 -11.06
C SER A 124 -13.13 -9.98 -12.32
N ASN A 125 -13.06 -8.69 -12.62
CA ASN A 125 -13.47 -8.05 -13.87
C ASN A 125 -12.26 -7.82 -14.79
N LEU A 126 -11.11 -8.43 -14.50
CA LEU A 126 -9.89 -8.29 -15.31
C LEU A 126 -10.10 -8.57 -16.82
N PRO A 127 -10.96 -9.51 -17.28
CA PRO A 127 -11.23 -9.65 -18.71
C PRO A 127 -11.86 -8.42 -19.37
N TYR A 128 -12.63 -7.62 -18.63
CA TYR A 128 -13.13 -6.33 -19.10
C TYR A 128 -11.97 -5.34 -19.21
N PHE A 129 -11.19 -5.15 -18.14
CA PHE A 129 -10.09 -4.19 -18.11
C PHE A 129 -8.97 -4.51 -19.11
N ALA A 130 -8.73 -5.79 -19.39
CA ALA A 130 -7.76 -6.21 -20.41
C ALA A 130 -8.13 -5.75 -21.83
N LYS A 131 -9.42 -5.47 -22.09
CA LYS A 131 -9.90 -4.89 -23.35
C LYS A 131 -10.02 -3.36 -23.33
N HIS A 132 -9.78 -2.73 -22.18
CA HIS A 132 -9.94 -1.29 -21.94
C HIS A 132 -8.68 -0.70 -21.28
N GLY A 133 -7.51 -1.06 -21.83
CA GLY A 133 -6.22 -0.49 -21.44
C GLY A 133 -5.81 -0.68 -19.99
N PHE A 134 -6.31 -1.72 -19.29
CA PHE A 134 -6.02 -1.96 -17.87
C PHE A 134 -6.20 -0.73 -16.97
N GLY A 135 -7.22 0.10 -17.26
CA GLY A 135 -7.55 1.29 -16.47
C GLY A 135 -6.91 2.59 -16.96
N THR A 136 -6.18 2.60 -18.09
CA THR A 136 -5.71 3.84 -18.73
C THR A 136 -6.85 4.62 -19.38
N GLU A 137 -7.89 3.92 -19.81
CA GLU A 137 -9.10 4.51 -20.37
C GLU A 137 -10.03 5.07 -19.26
N PRO A 138 -10.72 6.19 -19.50
CA PRO A 138 -11.74 6.68 -18.58
C PRO A 138 -12.84 5.65 -18.32
N TYR A 139 -13.20 5.47 -17.05
CA TYR A 139 -14.26 4.54 -16.67
C TYR A 139 -15.59 4.87 -17.35
N ASN A 140 -16.12 3.89 -18.08
CA ASN A 140 -17.42 3.96 -18.74
C ASN A 140 -18.41 3.04 -18.00
N ALA A 141 -19.35 3.64 -17.28
CA ALA A 141 -20.33 2.92 -16.49
C ALA A 141 -21.29 2.07 -17.35
N THR A 142 -21.60 2.49 -18.58
CA THR A 142 -22.53 1.77 -19.46
C THR A 142 -21.93 0.44 -19.88
N THR A 143 -20.73 0.46 -20.46
CA THR A 143 -20.04 -0.75 -20.93
C THR A 143 -19.64 -1.67 -19.79
N PHE A 144 -19.26 -1.12 -18.63
CA PHE A 144 -18.98 -1.92 -17.44
C PHE A 144 -20.25 -2.59 -16.90
N ASN A 145 -21.39 -1.89 -16.91
CA ASN A 145 -22.66 -2.48 -16.49
C ASN A 145 -23.09 -3.61 -17.44
N GLU A 146 -22.91 -3.44 -18.76
CA GLU A 146 -23.14 -4.51 -19.74
C GLU A 146 -22.28 -5.74 -19.43
N TRP A 147 -20.98 -5.55 -19.15
CA TRP A 147 -20.07 -6.62 -18.72
C TRP A 147 -20.57 -7.34 -17.45
N VAL A 148 -20.98 -6.59 -16.43
CA VAL A 148 -21.54 -7.17 -15.19
C VAL A 148 -22.78 -8.01 -15.47
N MET A 149 -23.64 -7.56 -16.39
CA MET A 149 -24.86 -8.29 -16.78
C MET A 149 -24.56 -9.60 -17.53
N GLU A 150 -23.36 -9.78 -18.08
CA GLU A 150 -22.96 -11.08 -18.64
C GLU A 150 -22.78 -12.16 -17.57
N GLY A 151 -22.49 -11.79 -16.32
CA GLY A 151 -22.31 -12.75 -15.21
C GLY A 151 -21.13 -13.72 -15.42
N LYS A 152 -20.05 -13.23 -16.03
CA LYS A 152 -18.84 -14.00 -16.38
C LYS A 152 -17.60 -13.67 -15.55
N GLY A 153 -17.75 -12.89 -14.47
CA GLY A 153 -16.65 -12.61 -13.55
C GLY A 153 -16.07 -13.90 -12.99
N LEU A 154 -14.74 -13.94 -12.85
CA LEU A 154 -14.03 -15.13 -12.34
C LEU A 154 -13.80 -14.99 -10.83
N ALA A 155 -13.76 -16.11 -10.08
CA ALA A 155 -13.36 -16.03 -8.68
C ALA A 155 -11.89 -15.58 -8.56
N LEU A 156 -11.64 -14.68 -7.62
CA LEU A 156 -10.29 -14.45 -7.11
C LEU A 156 -9.91 -15.60 -6.16
N PRO A 157 -8.92 -16.44 -6.54
CA PRO A 157 -8.73 -17.75 -5.90
C PRO A 157 -8.30 -17.65 -4.44
N GLU A 158 -7.47 -16.66 -4.09
CA GLU A 158 -7.03 -16.48 -2.70
C GLU A 158 -8.21 -16.04 -1.81
N THR A 159 -9.06 -15.12 -2.28
CA THR A 159 -10.28 -14.72 -1.54
C THR A 159 -11.26 -15.88 -1.38
N LEU A 160 -11.40 -16.76 -2.38
CA LEU A 160 -12.24 -17.95 -2.28
C LEU A 160 -11.75 -18.90 -1.18
N LYS A 161 -10.42 -19.07 -1.01
CA LYS A 161 -9.85 -19.84 0.11
C LYS A 161 -10.18 -19.21 1.47
N LEU A 162 -10.05 -17.89 1.58
CA LEU A 162 -10.43 -17.17 2.79
C LEU A 162 -11.91 -17.37 3.12
N TYR A 163 -12.79 -17.19 2.14
CA TYR A 163 -14.23 -17.42 2.28
C TYR A 163 -14.55 -18.82 2.81
N GLN A 164 -13.98 -19.86 2.20
CA GLN A 164 -14.17 -21.25 2.63
C GLN A 164 -13.68 -21.45 4.07
N LYS A 165 -12.53 -20.89 4.43
CA LYS A 165 -12.00 -21.00 5.80
C LYS A 165 -12.88 -20.28 6.81
N VAL A 166 -13.29 -19.05 6.52
CA VAL A 166 -14.17 -18.26 7.40
C VAL A 166 -15.50 -18.98 7.63
N LEU A 167 -16.11 -19.54 6.58
CA LEU A 167 -17.30 -20.39 6.71
C LEU A 167 -17.06 -21.61 7.60
N SER A 168 -15.93 -22.31 7.43
CA SER A 168 -15.61 -23.49 8.25
C SER A 168 -15.45 -23.18 9.74
N LEU A 169 -15.22 -21.92 10.10
CA LEU A 169 -15.12 -21.44 11.48
C LEU A 169 -16.47 -21.01 12.07
N GLY A 170 -17.58 -21.20 11.33
CA GLY A 170 -18.92 -20.80 11.78
C GLY A 170 -19.17 -19.28 11.68
N ILE A 171 -18.29 -18.53 11.03
CA ILE A 171 -18.43 -17.08 10.84
C ILE A 171 -19.34 -16.84 9.64
N LYS A 172 -20.31 -15.95 9.80
CA LYS A 172 -21.28 -15.60 8.76
C LYS A 172 -20.67 -14.67 7.72
N ILE A 173 -21.00 -14.89 6.45
CA ILE A 173 -20.48 -14.09 5.33
C ILE A 173 -21.46 -13.00 4.95
N VAL A 174 -20.97 -11.77 4.82
CA VAL A 174 -21.72 -10.65 4.25
C VAL A 174 -20.97 -10.13 3.02
N PHE A 175 -21.62 -10.13 1.87
CA PHE A 175 -21.12 -9.42 0.69
C PHE A 175 -21.68 -7.99 0.65
N LEU A 176 -20.81 -7.00 0.49
CA LEU A 176 -21.17 -5.57 0.46
C LEU A 176 -20.48 -4.88 -0.73
N THR A 177 -21.24 -4.66 -1.81
CA THR A 177 -20.70 -4.20 -3.10
C THR A 177 -21.22 -2.83 -3.52
N GLY A 178 -20.45 -2.13 -4.38
CA GLY A 178 -20.89 -0.92 -5.07
C GLY A 178 -21.89 -1.14 -6.21
N ARG A 179 -22.08 -2.39 -6.68
CA ARG A 179 -23.07 -2.76 -7.71
C ARG A 179 -24.48 -2.33 -7.31
N THR A 180 -25.31 -1.99 -8.28
CA THR A 180 -26.68 -1.52 -8.01
C THR A 180 -27.65 -2.68 -7.81
N GLU A 181 -28.78 -2.43 -7.13
CA GLU A 181 -29.81 -3.45 -6.89
C GLU A 181 -30.33 -4.15 -8.17
N SER A 182 -30.32 -3.46 -9.32
CA SER A 182 -30.70 -4.08 -10.61
C SER A 182 -29.77 -5.23 -11.03
N GLN A 183 -28.55 -5.28 -10.50
CA GLN A 183 -27.55 -6.31 -10.80
C GLN A 183 -27.58 -7.48 -9.80
N ARG A 184 -28.55 -7.52 -8.86
CA ARG A 184 -28.60 -8.52 -7.78
C ARG A 184 -28.64 -9.96 -8.29
N SER A 185 -29.54 -10.25 -9.22
CA SER A 185 -29.75 -11.62 -9.71
C SER A 185 -28.52 -12.16 -10.43
N VAL A 186 -27.94 -11.38 -11.34
CA VAL A 186 -26.72 -11.77 -12.07
C VAL A 186 -25.53 -11.90 -11.14
N THR A 187 -25.37 -11.00 -10.15
CA THR A 187 -24.29 -11.04 -9.18
C THR A 187 -24.37 -12.30 -8.31
N ALA A 188 -25.55 -12.61 -7.76
CA ALA A 188 -25.76 -13.81 -6.96
C ALA A 188 -25.52 -15.10 -7.76
N THR A 189 -25.96 -15.13 -9.02
CA THR A 189 -25.75 -16.27 -9.92
C THR A 189 -24.26 -16.44 -10.24
N ASN A 190 -23.55 -15.35 -10.53
CA ASN A 190 -22.13 -15.39 -10.81
C ASN A 190 -21.32 -15.86 -9.59
N LEU A 191 -21.60 -15.33 -8.39
CA LEU A 191 -20.95 -15.75 -7.14
C LEU A 191 -21.08 -17.26 -6.92
N LYS A 192 -22.30 -17.79 -7.03
CA LYS A 192 -22.57 -19.24 -6.90
C LYS A 192 -21.83 -20.06 -7.94
N LYS A 193 -21.82 -19.60 -9.19
CA LYS A 193 -21.14 -20.27 -10.31
C LYS A 193 -19.64 -20.44 -10.07
N VAL A 194 -19.00 -19.51 -9.37
CA VAL A 194 -17.55 -19.51 -9.15
C VAL A 194 -17.12 -19.96 -7.75
N GLY A 195 -18.03 -20.57 -6.97
CA GLY A 195 -17.70 -21.25 -5.72
C GLY A 195 -18.13 -20.55 -4.43
N PHE A 196 -18.73 -19.35 -4.50
CA PHE A 196 -19.30 -18.67 -3.34
C PHE A 196 -20.77 -19.08 -3.19
N HIS A 197 -21.06 -20.18 -2.49
CA HIS A 197 -22.38 -20.82 -2.52
C HIS A 197 -23.39 -20.29 -1.50
N THR A 198 -22.92 -19.74 -0.37
CA THR A 198 -23.76 -19.29 0.76
C THR A 198 -23.27 -17.98 1.38
N TRP A 199 -24.19 -17.20 1.94
CA TRP A 199 -23.93 -15.96 2.66
C TRP A 199 -25.14 -15.60 3.54
N GLU A 200 -24.90 -14.85 4.62
CA GLU A 200 -25.95 -14.27 5.47
C GLU A 200 -26.69 -13.14 4.73
N LYS A 201 -25.93 -12.28 4.05
CA LYS A 201 -26.49 -11.16 3.31
C LYS A 201 -25.64 -10.81 2.09
N LEU A 202 -26.33 -10.50 0.99
CA LEU A 202 -25.76 -9.83 -0.17
C LEU A 202 -26.37 -8.44 -0.25
N ILE A 203 -25.56 -7.41 -0.02
CA ILE A 203 -25.97 -6.01 0.00
C ILE A 203 -25.45 -5.33 -1.26
N LEU A 204 -26.38 -4.80 -2.05
CA LEU A 204 -26.10 -3.98 -3.20
C LEU A 204 -26.51 -2.54 -2.91
N ARG A 205 -26.08 -1.62 -3.76
CA ARG A 205 -26.32 -0.21 -3.60
C ARG A 205 -27.73 0.15 -4.08
N GLY A 206 -28.58 0.51 -3.12
CA GLY A 206 -29.94 0.96 -3.39
C GLY A 206 -30.04 2.41 -3.90
N PRO A 207 -31.19 2.80 -4.47
CA PRO A 207 -31.43 4.16 -5.00
C PRO A 207 -31.25 5.29 -3.97
N SER A 208 -31.48 5.02 -2.68
CA SER A 208 -31.31 5.99 -1.57
C SER A 208 -29.84 6.41 -1.37
N TYR A 209 -28.90 5.72 -2.00
CA TYR A 209 -27.48 6.03 -1.99
C TYR A 209 -26.97 6.67 -3.28
N THR A 210 -27.84 7.01 -4.23
CA THR A 210 -27.46 7.73 -5.46
C THR A 210 -26.70 9.01 -5.10
N GLY A 211 -25.55 9.24 -5.75
CA GLY A 211 -24.69 10.41 -5.51
C GLY A 211 -23.87 10.40 -4.21
N LYS A 212 -24.12 9.46 -3.27
CA LYS A 212 -23.35 9.37 -2.02
C LYS A 212 -21.97 8.74 -2.23
N PRO A 213 -20.93 9.10 -1.47
CA PRO A 213 -19.63 8.43 -1.54
C PRO A 213 -19.73 6.95 -1.13
N ALA A 214 -18.95 6.07 -1.76
CA ALA A 214 -18.92 4.64 -1.45
C ALA A 214 -18.60 4.38 0.04
N VAL A 215 -17.61 5.10 0.60
CA VAL A 215 -17.24 4.99 2.02
C VAL A 215 -18.41 5.32 2.95
N ALA A 216 -19.27 6.29 2.59
CA ALA A 216 -20.42 6.66 3.41
C ALA A 216 -21.53 5.61 3.34
N TYR A 217 -21.79 5.09 2.13
CA TYR A 217 -22.72 3.98 1.91
C TYR A 217 -22.28 2.73 2.69
N LYS A 218 -21.05 2.26 2.48
CA LYS A 218 -20.55 1.02 3.11
C LYS A 218 -20.43 1.16 4.63
N SER A 219 -20.02 2.32 5.14
CA SER A 219 -20.03 2.59 6.59
C SER A 219 -21.43 2.50 7.19
N ASN A 220 -22.45 3.02 6.49
CA ASN A 220 -23.82 2.97 7.00
C ASN A 220 -24.38 1.54 7.01
N GLU A 221 -24.12 0.75 5.97
CA GLU A 221 -24.54 -0.65 5.93
C GLU A 221 -23.87 -1.49 7.03
N ARG A 222 -22.56 -1.30 7.26
CA ARG A 222 -21.86 -1.96 8.39
C ARG A 222 -22.43 -1.54 9.75
N LYS A 223 -22.75 -0.26 9.92
CA LYS A 223 -23.41 0.26 11.14
C LYS A 223 -24.76 -0.39 11.40
N ILE A 224 -25.54 -0.72 10.36
CA ILE A 224 -26.83 -1.41 10.51
C ILE A 224 -26.63 -2.81 11.10
N PHE A 225 -25.60 -3.55 10.68
CA PHE A 225 -25.29 -4.86 11.28
C PHE A 225 -24.92 -4.77 12.74
N GLU A 226 -24.02 -3.86 13.11
CA GLU A 226 -23.61 -3.70 14.51
C GLU A 226 -24.81 -3.30 15.39
N LYS A 227 -25.69 -2.41 14.89
CA LYS A 227 -26.95 -2.08 15.58
C LYS A 227 -27.90 -3.28 15.76
N ASN A 228 -27.86 -4.24 14.85
CA ASN A 228 -28.63 -5.48 14.93
C ASN A 228 -27.91 -6.59 15.74
N GLY A 229 -26.86 -6.22 16.48
CA GLY A 229 -26.13 -7.09 17.40
C GLY A 229 -25.08 -7.98 16.74
N TYR A 230 -24.76 -7.79 15.46
CA TYR A 230 -23.64 -8.49 14.83
C TYR A 230 -22.29 -7.87 15.22
N ARG A 231 -21.24 -8.69 15.18
CA ARG A 231 -19.85 -8.27 15.39
C ARG A 231 -19.09 -8.47 14.09
N ILE A 232 -18.64 -7.37 13.48
CA ILE A 232 -17.79 -7.42 12.29
C ILE A 232 -16.38 -7.77 12.73
N ILE A 233 -16.01 -9.04 12.60
CA ILE A 233 -14.70 -9.52 13.05
C ILE A 233 -13.64 -9.37 11.96
N GLY A 234 -14.02 -9.41 10.68
CA GLY A 234 -13.12 -9.17 9.56
C GLY A 234 -13.82 -8.41 8.43
N ASN A 235 -13.07 -7.58 7.72
CA ASN A 235 -13.54 -6.82 6.56
C ASN A 235 -12.44 -6.76 5.50
N ILE A 236 -12.71 -7.26 4.30
CA ILE A 236 -11.75 -7.34 3.20
C ILE A 236 -12.31 -6.67 1.95
N GLY A 237 -11.48 -5.86 1.30
CA GLY A 237 -11.79 -5.18 0.05
C GLY A 237 -10.53 -4.74 -0.69
N ASP A 238 -10.67 -4.47 -1.97
CA ASP A 238 -9.64 -3.96 -2.87
C ASP A 238 -9.58 -2.44 -2.89
N GLN A 239 -10.62 -1.74 -2.40
CA GLN A 239 -10.60 -0.29 -2.29
C GLN A 239 -10.52 0.16 -0.83
N TRP A 240 -9.82 1.27 -0.61
CA TRP A 240 -9.80 1.92 0.70
C TRP A 240 -11.20 2.35 1.16
N SER A 241 -12.12 2.61 0.24
CA SER A 241 -13.52 2.92 0.58
C SER A 241 -14.28 1.77 1.24
N ASP A 242 -13.76 0.54 1.16
CA ASP A 242 -14.39 -0.66 1.71
C ASP A 242 -13.99 -0.88 3.16
N ILE A 243 -12.77 -0.49 3.49
CA ILE A 243 -12.13 -0.77 4.78
C ILE A 243 -11.85 0.47 5.63
N LEU A 244 -12.14 1.68 5.12
CA LEU A 244 -12.14 2.93 5.88
C LEU A 244 -13.56 3.39 6.22
N GLY A 245 -13.65 4.51 6.96
CA GLY A 245 -14.88 5.10 7.44
C GLY A 245 -15.18 4.67 8.87
N THR A 246 -16.45 4.38 9.17
CA THR A 246 -16.87 3.90 10.50
C THR A 246 -17.30 2.43 10.43
N ASN A 247 -17.37 1.78 11.60
CA ASN A 247 -17.88 0.42 11.74
C ASN A 247 -17.13 -0.57 10.83
N THR A 248 -15.81 -0.42 10.72
CA THR A 248 -14.96 -1.21 9.81
C THR A 248 -14.77 -2.65 10.27
N GLY A 249 -15.14 -2.94 11.51
CA GLY A 249 -14.86 -4.20 12.19
C GLY A 249 -13.50 -4.23 12.90
N ASN A 250 -13.22 -5.37 13.52
CA ASN A 250 -12.05 -5.55 14.38
C ASN A 250 -10.71 -5.54 13.62
N ARG A 251 -10.68 -6.05 12.39
CA ARG A 251 -9.49 -6.01 11.51
C ARG A 251 -9.90 -5.89 10.05
N THR A 252 -9.12 -5.11 9.31
CA THR A 252 -9.32 -4.87 7.88
C THR A 252 -8.16 -5.42 7.05
N PHE A 253 -8.46 -5.79 5.81
CA PHE A 253 -7.49 -6.36 4.87
C PHE A 253 -7.67 -5.71 3.49
N LYS A 254 -6.60 -5.12 2.95
CA LYS A 254 -6.59 -4.44 1.64
C LYS A 254 -6.01 -5.37 0.58
N LEU A 255 -6.82 -5.82 -0.37
CA LEU A 255 -6.32 -6.49 -1.58
C LEU A 255 -5.76 -5.46 -2.56
N PRO A 256 -4.77 -5.81 -3.39
CA PRO A 256 -4.25 -4.90 -4.39
C PRO A 256 -5.28 -4.65 -5.51
N ASP A 257 -5.41 -3.40 -5.94
CA ASP A 257 -6.14 -3.03 -7.16
C ASP A 257 -5.61 -1.70 -7.74
N PRO A 258 -4.74 -1.79 -8.77
CA PRO A 258 -4.27 -0.63 -9.52
C PRO A 258 -5.16 -0.25 -10.71
N LEU A 259 -6.26 -0.96 -10.98
CA LEU A 259 -7.07 -0.76 -12.20
C LEU A 259 -7.96 0.49 -12.10
N TYR A 260 -8.50 0.79 -10.92
CA TYR A 260 -9.34 1.96 -10.70
C TYR A 260 -9.28 2.46 -9.25
N TYR A 261 -9.87 3.65 -9.02
CA TYR A 261 -9.98 4.24 -7.69
C TYR A 261 -11.41 4.61 -7.34
N VAL A 262 -11.90 4.11 -6.21
CA VAL A 262 -13.22 4.47 -5.67
C VAL A 262 -13.06 5.46 -4.53
N GLY A 263 -13.30 6.73 -4.85
CA GLY A 263 -13.32 7.79 -3.85
C GLY A 263 -13.14 9.16 -4.48
N LYS A 264 -13.62 10.21 -3.79
CA LYS A 264 -13.29 11.57 -4.18
C LYS A 264 -11.91 11.94 -3.67
N GLN A 265 -11.22 12.81 -4.42
CA GLN A 265 -10.00 13.47 -3.98
C GLN A 265 -10.26 14.24 -2.68
N CYS A 266 -9.96 13.60 -1.55
CA CYS A 266 -10.20 14.21 -0.25
C CYS A 266 -8.98 15.03 0.14
N ARG A 267 -8.85 16.25 -0.41
CA ARG A 267 -7.80 17.21 -0.01
C ARG A 267 -7.83 17.54 1.50
N LYS A 268 -8.95 17.26 2.16
CA LYS A 268 -9.12 17.35 3.62
C LYS A 268 -8.34 16.26 4.39
N TYR A 269 -8.03 15.13 3.74
CA TYR A 269 -7.38 13.98 4.38
C TYR A 269 -5.86 14.17 4.53
N VAL A 270 -5.20 14.90 3.63
CA VAL A 270 -3.78 15.25 3.80
C VAL A 270 -3.58 16.07 5.07
N GLY A 271 -4.44 17.05 5.32
CA GLY A 271 -4.44 17.79 6.58
C GLY A 271 -4.69 16.88 7.79
N HIS A 272 -5.67 15.97 7.70
CA HIS A 272 -5.99 15.04 8.78
C HIS A 272 -4.86 14.04 9.07
N TYR A 273 -4.20 13.51 8.03
CA TYR A 273 -3.04 12.63 8.15
C TYR A 273 -1.87 13.41 8.75
N MET A 274 -1.44 14.50 8.11
CA MET A 274 -0.26 15.26 8.52
C MET A 274 -0.39 15.90 9.91
N LEU A 275 -1.60 16.23 10.37
CA LEU A 275 -1.87 16.72 11.73
C LEU A 275 -2.24 15.59 12.72
N GLY A 276 -2.56 14.41 12.21
CA GLY A 276 -3.13 13.30 12.97
C GLY A 276 -2.10 12.41 13.65
N GLN A 277 -2.61 11.46 14.44
CA GLN A 277 -1.76 10.49 15.17
C GLN A 277 -1.04 9.53 14.21
N GLN A 278 -1.67 9.17 13.09
CA GLN A 278 -1.09 8.27 12.10
C GLN A 278 0.26 8.77 11.56
N TYR A 279 0.37 10.03 11.14
CA TYR A 279 1.65 10.57 10.66
C TYR A 279 2.75 10.55 11.73
N ARG A 280 2.37 10.72 13.01
CA ARG A 280 3.32 10.61 14.14
C ARG A 280 3.79 9.17 14.32
N ASP A 281 2.89 8.21 14.24
CA ASP A 281 3.21 6.79 14.38
C ASP A 281 4.09 6.30 13.22
N ASP A 282 3.78 6.72 12.00
CA ASP A 282 4.57 6.40 10.79
C ASP A 282 5.97 7.05 10.87
N SER A 283 6.04 8.33 11.26
CA SER A 283 7.32 9.02 11.50
C SER A 283 8.14 8.35 12.60
N LYS A 284 7.48 7.86 13.66
CA LYS A 284 8.12 7.14 14.76
C LYS A 284 8.70 5.80 14.31
N ALA A 285 8.01 5.07 13.42
CA ALA A 285 8.52 3.82 12.88
C ALA A 285 9.83 4.05 12.11
N VAL A 286 9.83 5.00 11.16
CA VAL A 286 11.03 5.36 10.38
C VAL A 286 12.19 5.80 11.27
N ILE A 287 11.91 6.64 12.27
CA ILE A 287 12.95 7.13 13.19
C ILE A 287 13.48 6.02 14.11
N ASN A 288 12.63 5.10 14.57
CA ASN A 288 13.10 3.98 15.37
C ASN A 288 14.02 3.05 14.55
N GLU A 289 13.70 2.82 13.29
CA GLU A 289 14.55 2.05 12.38
C GLU A 289 15.89 2.76 12.13
N ALA A 290 15.85 4.07 11.86
CA ALA A 290 17.05 4.88 11.72
C ALA A 290 17.94 4.85 12.97
N LEU A 291 17.34 4.83 14.16
CA LEU A 291 18.08 4.69 15.43
C LEU A 291 18.72 3.32 15.59
N LEU A 292 17.99 2.24 15.29
CA LEU A 292 18.53 0.89 15.33
C LEU A 292 19.70 0.74 14.35
N TYR A 293 19.55 1.30 13.15
CA TYR A 293 20.62 1.34 12.18
C TYR A 293 21.83 2.11 12.72
N ALA A 294 21.63 3.34 13.22
CA ALA A 294 22.70 4.16 13.80
C ALA A 294 23.45 3.46 14.94
N GLN A 295 22.74 2.69 15.77
CA GLN A 295 23.31 1.91 16.88
C GLN A 295 24.04 0.65 16.40
N SER A 296 23.62 0.06 15.28
CA SER A 296 24.26 -1.11 14.68
C SER A 296 25.57 -0.78 13.97
N LEU A 297 25.79 0.50 13.63
CA LEU A 297 27.00 0.94 12.95
C LEU A 297 28.22 0.69 13.84
N LYS A 298 29.14 -0.14 13.35
CA LYS A 298 30.52 -0.21 13.88
C LYS A 298 31.29 1.00 13.36
N LEU A 299 31.04 2.16 13.96
CA LEU A 299 31.75 3.40 13.62
C LEU A 299 33.24 3.19 13.85
N ILE A 300 34.05 3.57 12.87
CA ILE A 300 35.50 3.43 12.89
C ILE A 300 36.08 4.48 13.86
N GLY A 301 35.33 5.55 14.13
CA GLY A 301 35.68 6.56 15.13
C GLY A 301 36.78 7.49 14.63
N ASP A 302 37.03 7.52 13.32
CA ASP A 302 37.99 8.42 12.68
C ASP A 302 37.41 9.84 12.49
N GLY A 303 36.16 10.05 12.91
CA GLY A 303 35.48 11.35 12.91
C GLY A 303 35.01 11.77 11.52
N LYS A 304 34.88 10.82 10.58
CA LYS A 304 34.33 11.07 9.24
C LYS A 304 32.88 10.63 9.09
N GLU A 305 32.31 9.98 10.09
CA GLU A 305 30.93 9.53 10.07
C GLU A 305 29.98 10.72 10.26
N ILE A 306 29.20 11.00 9.23
CA ILE A 306 28.23 12.10 9.21
C ILE A 306 26.80 11.56 9.15
N TRP A 307 25.90 12.24 9.85
CA TRP A 307 24.47 12.10 9.69
C TRP A 307 23.91 13.38 9.06
N VAL A 308 23.35 13.26 7.86
CA VAL A 308 22.78 14.39 7.14
C VAL A 308 21.30 14.47 7.44
N PHE A 309 20.86 15.61 7.96
CA PHE A 309 19.47 15.97 8.08
C PHE A 309 19.11 16.89 6.92
N ASP A 310 18.21 16.45 6.05
CA ASP A 310 17.46 17.40 5.25
C ASP A 310 16.60 18.28 6.20
N ILE A 311 16.46 19.56 5.87
CA ILE A 311 15.71 20.49 6.71
C ILE A 311 14.25 20.54 6.27
N ASP A 312 13.99 20.63 4.97
CA ASP A 312 12.69 21.07 4.48
C ASP A 312 11.65 19.94 4.56
N LYS A 313 10.69 20.10 5.49
CA LYS A 313 9.62 19.14 5.81
C LYS A 313 10.07 17.86 6.51
N THR A 314 11.36 17.74 6.84
CA THR A 314 12.00 16.57 7.48
C THR A 314 12.65 16.91 8.82
N THR A 315 13.13 18.15 9.00
CA THR A 315 13.57 18.68 10.31
C THR A 315 12.71 19.87 10.73
N LEU A 316 12.55 20.85 9.84
CA LEU A 316 11.67 21.99 10.00
C LEU A 316 10.51 21.89 9.01
N SER A 317 9.30 21.95 9.53
CA SER A 317 8.07 21.86 8.77
C SER A 317 7.33 23.19 8.72
N ASN A 318 6.87 23.55 7.52
CA ASN A 318 5.91 24.62 7.31
C ASN A 318 4.46 24.13 7.50
N LEU A 319 4.24 23.01 8.21
CA LEU A 319 2.90 22.51 8.52
C LEU A 319 1.95 23.56 9.10
N PRO A 320 2.38 24.47 10.01
CA PRO A 320 1.51 25.55 10.49
C PRO A 320 1.01 26.49 9.39
N TYR A 321 1.82 26.73 8.35
CA TYR A 321 1.38 27.48 7.17
C TYR A 321 0.25 26.73 6.46
N PHE A 322 0.47 25.45 6.16
CA PHE A 322 -0.51 24.63 5.43
C PHE A 322 -1.79 24.39 6.24
N ALA A 323 -1.71 24.30 7.57
CA ALA A 323 -2.87 24.24 8.44
C ALA A 323 -3.74 25.49 8.34
N LYS A 324 -3.14 26.69 8.21
CA LYS A 324 -3.87 27.94 8.05
C LYS A 324 -4.35 28.21 6.62
N HIS A 325 -3.66 27.66 5.62
CA HIS A 325 -3.89 28.00 4.21
C HIS A 325 -4.45 26.84 3.36
N GLY A 326 -4.83 25.72 4.01
CA GLY A 326 -5.66 24.68 3.43
C GLY A 326 -4.93 23.54 2.69
N PHE A 327 -3.72 23.16 3.12
CA PHE A 327 -3.03 21.93 2.64
C PHE A 327 -3.05 21.73 1.12
N GLY A 328 -2.61 22.73 0.35
CA GLY A 328 -2.54 22.63 -1.12
C GLY A 328 -3.85 22.97 -1.84
N THR A 329 -4.80 23.63 -1.18
CA THR A 329 -5.98 24.24 -1.84
C THR A 329 -5.64 25.47 -2.69
N LYS A 330 -4.45 26.05 -2.52
CA LYS A 330 -3.93 27.17 -3.31
C LYS A 330 -2.65 26.75 -4.03
N PRO A 331 -2.37 27.28 -5.24
CA PRO A 331 -1.10 27.07 -5.93
C PRO A 331 0.09 27.41 -5.05
N TYR A 332 1.18 26.66 -5.20
CA TYR A 332 2.43 26.96 -4.50
C TYR A 332 2.95 28.33 -4.94
N ASN A 333 3.21 29.21 -3.95
CA ASN A 333 3.78 30.53 -4.19
C ASN A 333 5.04 30.66 -3.34
N ALA A 334 6.20 30.67 -4.01
CA ALA A 334 7.50 30.71 -3.35
C ALA A 334 7.68 31.98 -2.50
N THR A 335 7.20 33.13 -2.96
CA THR A 335 7.31 34.42 -2.25
C THR A 335 6.59 34.39 -0.90
N ILE A 336 5.37 33.83 -0.87
CA ILE A 336 4.58 33.73 0.37
C ILE A 336 5.22 32.76 1.36
N ILE A 337 5.69 31.61 0.88
CA ILE A 337 6.37 30.61 1.72
C ILE A 337 7.69 31.17 2.26
N ASN A 338 8.45 31.89 1.44
CA ASN A 338 9.67 32.55 1.86
C ASN A 338 9.39 33.59 2.95
N GLY A 339 8.35 34.42 2.79
CA GLY A 339 7.89 35.33 3.85
C GLY A 339 7.58 34.59 5.17
N TRP A 340 6.85 33.47 5.10
CA TRP A 340 6.53 32.64 6.27
C TRP A 340 7.77 32.09 6.99
N VAL A 341 8.77 31.66 6.21
CA VAL A 341 10.06 31.18 6.74
C VAL A 341 10.83 32.33 7.39
N MET A 342 10.87 33.51 6.76
CA MET A 342 11.53 34.71 7.27
C MET A 342 10.92 35.19 8.59
N GLU A 343 9.61 35.04 8.76
CA GLU A 343 8.89 35.34 10.00
C GLU A 343 9.10 34.28 11.13
N ARG A 344 9.94 33.26 10.93
CA ARG A 344 10.25 32.20 11.92
C ARG A 344 9.02 31.41 12.39
N LYS A 345 8.05 31.22 11.48
CA LYS A 345 6.79 30.51 11.74
C LYS A 345 6.84 29.02 11.36
N ALA A 346 8.02 28.46 11.11
CA ALA A 346 8.21 27.02 10.96
C ALA A 346 8.03 26.31 12.32
N ALA A 347 7.71 25.02 12.30
CA ALA A 347 7.71 24.12 13.46
C ALA A 347 8.77 23.03 13.27
N ALA A 348 9.34 22.47 14.33
CA ALA A 348 10.15 21.26 14.22
C ALA A 348 9.30 20.00 14.21
N LEU A 349 9.79 18.95 13.55
CA LEU A 349 9.25 17.61 13.67
C LEU A 349 9.83 16.93 14.93
N PRO A 350 8.99 16.55 15.92
CA PRO A 350 9.46 15.99 17.20
C PRO A 350 10.36 14.75 17.05
N GLU A 351 10.05 13.88 16.10
CA GLU A 351 10.75 12.63 15.88
C GLU A 351 12.14 12.87 15.28
N SER A 352 12.31 13.89 14.43
CA SER A 352 13.62 14.33 13.91
C SER A 352 14.51 14.88 15.03
N LEU A 353 13.95 15.67 15.95
CA LEU A 353 14.67 16.13 17.13
C LEU A 353 15.09 14.97 18.05
N LYS A 354 14.24 13.95 18.19
CA LYS A 354 14.55 12.74 18.96
C LYS A 354 15.74 11.99 18.36
N LEU A 355 15.77 11.80 17.03
CA LEU A 355 16.90 11.19 16.34
C LEU A 355 18.17 12.01 16.56
N TYR A 356 18.12 13.31 16.32
CA TYR A 356 19.24 14.22 16.53
C TYR A 356 19.87 14.08 17.92
N LYS A 357 19.06 14.14 18.98
CA LYS A 357 19.54 14.00 20.37
C LYS A 357 20.18 12.65 20.66
N LYS A 358 19.75 11.59 19.96
CA LYS A 358 20.28 10.23 20.12
C LYS A 358 21.56 9.99 19.31
N LEU A 359 21.82 10.79 18.27
CA LEU A 359 23.07 10.74 17.51
C LEU A 359 24.22 11.43 18.24
N LEU A 360 23.95 12.49 19.02
CA LEU A 360 25.00 13.25 19.72
C LEU A 360 25.95 12.39 20.57
N PRO A 361 25.48 11.41 21.40
CA PRO A 361 26.36 10.56 22.19
C PRO A 361 27.17 9.55 21.35
N LEU A 362 26.74 9.26 20.11
CA LEU A 362 27.41 8.32 19.20
C LEU A 362 28.62 8.92 18.50
N LYS A 363 28.96 10.20 18.79
CA LYS A 363 30.03 10.97 18.13
C LYS A 363 29.89 11.06 16.61
N ILE A 364 28.69 10.82 16.08
CA ILE A 364 28.36 11.02 14.67
C ILE A 364 28.19 12.51 14.44
N LYS A 365 28.91 13.06 13.45
CA LYS A 365 28.83 14.47 13.08
C LYS A 365 27.51 14.77 12.41
N VAL A 366 26.80 15.80 12.87
CA VAL A 366 25.51 16.20 12.28
C VAL A 366 25.74 17.28 11.22
N VAL A 367 25.16 17.10 10.03
CA VAL A 367 25.13 18.11 8.97
C VAL A 367 23.68 18.39 8.60
N PHE A 368 23.33 19.67 8.45
CA PHE A 368 22.03 20.08 7.92
C PHE A 368 22.16 20.50 6.46
N LEU A 369 21.21 20.05 5.63
CA LEU A 369 21.09 20.39 4.22
C LEU A 369 19.71 20.98 3.95
N THR A 370 19.61 22.01 3.10
CA THR A 370 18.33 22.61 2.72
C THR A 370 18.36 23.16 1.30
N GLY A 371 17.22 23.15 0.63
CA GLY A 371 17.04 23.78 -0.68
C GLY A 371 16.83 25.30 -0.61
N ARG A 372 16.91 25.89 0.58
CA ARG A 372 16.80 27.33 0.83
C ARG A 372 17.99 28.08 0.25
N ALA A 373 17.74 29.32 -0.17
CA ALA A 373 18.79 30.21 -0.66
C ALA A 373 19.68 30.71 0.48
N GLU A 374 20.92 31.06 0.15
CA GLU A 374 21.93 31.52 1.12
C GLU A 374 21.46 32.69 2.02
N GLU A 375 20.64 33.60 1.48
CA GLU A 375 20.02 34.71 2.24
C GLU A 375 19.19 34.23 3.44
N GLN A 376 18.70 32.99 3.42
CA GLN A 376 17.89 32.38 4.47
C GLN A 376 18.72 31.66 5.55
N ARG A 377 20.07 31.70 5.48
CA ARG A 377 20.95 31.01 6.43
C ARG A 377 20.71 31.42 7.88
N ILE A 378 20.66 32.73 8.15
CA ILE A 378 20.50 33.27 9.51
C ILE A 378 19.16 32.83 10.09
N VAL A 379 18.08 32.97 9.32
CA VAL A 379 16.74 32.58 9.81
C VAL A 379 16.62 31.07 10.01
N THR A 380 17.22 30.28 9.13
CA THR A 380 17.22 28.81 9.24
C THR A 380 18.00 28.36 10.47
N THR A 381 19.17 28.95 10.71
CA THR A 381 19.98 28.72 11.92
C THR A 381 19.21 29.03 13.19
N ASN A 382 18.52 30.18 13.22
CA ASN A 382 17.72 30.58 14.38
C ASN A 382 16.53 29.65 14.62
N ASN A 383 15.88 29.16 13.55
CA ASN A 383 14.79 28.20 13.68
C ASN A 383 15.29 26.83 14.21
N LEU A 384 16.43 26.33 13.73
CA LEU A 384 17.04 25.10 14.27
C LEU A 384 17.31 25.23 15.78
N LYS A 385 17.98 26.31 16.20
CA LYS A 385 18.27 26.58 17.62
C LYS A 385 17.02 26.72 18.47
N LYS A 386 16.00 27.43 17.97
CA LYS A 386 14.70 27.60 18.62
C LYS A 386 14.06 26.26 19.01
N PHE A 387 14.25 25.23 18.19
CA PHE A 387 13.64 23.92 18.40
C PHE A 387 14.59 22.86 18.99
N GLY A 388 15.75 23.26 19.50
CA GLY A 388 16.62 22.37 20.27
C GLY A 388 17.70 21.64 19.46
N PHE A 389 17.91 22.01 18.20
CA PHE A 389 19.09 21.62 17.44
C PHE A 389 20.17 22.67 17.72
N HIS A 390 21.23 22.32 18.46
CA HIS A 390 22.21 23.30 18.96
C HIS A 390 23.61 23.13 18.40
N THR A 391 23.95 21.91 17.99
CA THR A 391 25.26 21.50 17.49
C THR A 391 25.12 20.81 16.14
N TRP A 392 25.94 21.21 15.19
CA TRP A 392 26.10 20.61 13.87
C TRP A 392 27.40 21.12 13.27
N GLU A 393 27.99 20.37 12.36
CA GLU A 393 29.26 20.73 11.72
C GLU A 393 29.09 21.68 10.55
N LYS A 394 28.02 21.48 9.77
CA LYS A 394 27.75 22.32 8.62
C LYS A 394 26.27 22.48 8.38
N LEU A 395 25.89 23.68 7.96
CA LEU A 395 24.60 23.99 7.37
C LEU A 395 24.84 24.33 5.90
N ILE A 396 24.33 23.50 5.00
CA ILE A 396 24.49 23.62 3.54
C ILE A 396 23.18 24.14 2.95
N LEU A 397 23.27 25.22 2.17
CA LEU A 397 22.16 25.88 1.46
C LEU A 397 22.42 25.83 -0.05
N LYS A 398 21.38 26.14 -0.84
CA LYS A 398 21.41 26.20 -2.30
C LYS A 398 22.15 27.43 -2.84
#